data_AF-A0AAU5Z482-F1
#
_entry.id   AF-A0AAU5Z482-F1
#
_cell.length_a   1.000
_cell.length_b   1.000
_cell.length_c   1.000
_cell.angle_alpha   90.00
_cell.angle_beta   90.00
_cell.angle_gamma   90.00
#
_symmetry.space_group_name_H-M   'P 1'
#
loop_
_entity.id
_entity.type
_entity.pdbx_description
1 polymer ?
#
loop_
_entity_poly.entity_id
_entity_poly.type
_entity_poly.pdbx_seq_one_letter_code
_entity_poly.pdbx_strand_id
1 'polypeptide(L)'
;MTELLVDAPIVAVAVYPDRARITRRGKVIVPAGDQTVYVEPLPLVLEQDSVRVAGRGPATVLGVDLATRHNPQAPGETVAELERQRREAQAEVAELADDDDVQGQLDAFLTQLARRAGGSFARSLASGETATELSGFTESLAARLSAVRSKRRELATLRHEADDRLAAADRRLAAIAQQRTPDRLSAAVTLALESEAEVEIELSYVVPFAGWTSSYDVRLAGDRLTLSWYGLVSQQTGEDWPECALTLSTARPTATAKVPELDPWYLDRFHLPVPAGVPLSLDSRRASGDGRERLQSASMPAPDWVEQSATVEQGVTAATYTPPRPVAVPADGASHRATIASIDLDAELDYITAPVRSTDVHLRATVVNSSTHTLPAGKAAVFHEADFVGSAALPIWAPGEDVELALGLDDRIRVERKLVRRNATKATLGSTRRREVEYETRIENHTSRKARVTVLDQLPVSRDHEITVKPITAEPEPAETTELGVVTWKLDLAAGQELLIKLGFRVDTGKSVELTGWRD
;
A
#
# COMPACT_ATOMS: atom_id res chain seq x y z
N MET A 1 7.88 47.86 -20.16
CA MET A 1 8.25 46.57 -20.79
C MET A 1 7.01 45.74 -20.82
N THR A 2 6.58 45.31 -22.00
CA THR A 2 5.41 44.45 -22.17
C THR A 2 5.83 43.04 -21.74
N GLU A 3 5.23 42.48 -20.70
CA GLU A 3 5.48 41.08 -20.32
C GLU A 3 4.91 40.18 -21.42
N LEU A 4 5.76 39.41 -22.10
CA LEU A 4 5.34 38.44 -23.11
C LEU A 4 4.98 37.14 -22.40
N LEU A 5 3.68 36.83 -22.33
CA LEU A 5 3.15 35.61 -21.74
C LEU A 5 3.01 34.51 -22.81
N VAL A 6 3.40 33.28 -22.48
CA VAL A 6 3.19 32.11 -23.36
C VAL A 6 2.22 31.14 -22.71
N ASP A 7 1.15 30.83 -23.44
CA ASP A 7 0.30 29.69 -23.12
C ASP A 7 1.01 28.39 -23.58
N ALA A 8 1.49 27.62 -22.61
CA ALA A 8 2.23 26.38 -22.84
C ALA A 8 1.52 25.20 -22.16
N PRO A 9 0.54 24.56 -22.82
CA PRO A 9 -0.15 23.40 -22.29
C PRO A 9 0.82 22.22 -22.07
N ILE A 10 0.43 21.32 -21.17
CA ILE A 10 1.15 20.06 -20.92
C ILE A 10 0.93 19.13 -22.11
N VAL A 11 2.01 18.75 -22.79
CA VAL A 11 1.96 17.89 -23.99
C VAL A 11 2.43 16.46 -23.71
N ALA A 12 3.31 16.28 -22.72
CA ALA A 12 3.81 14.96 -22.35
C ALA A 12 4.18 14.89 -20.87
N VAL A 13 3.96 13.71 -20.27
CA VAL A 13 4.30 13.40 -18.87
C VAL A 13 5.00 12.06 -18.81
N ALA A 14 6.21 12.04 -18.25
CA ALA A 14 6.93 10.82 -17.92
C ALA A 14 6.87 10.57 -16.40
N VAL A 15 6.14 9.54 -15.98
CA VAL A 15 5.95 9.17 -14.58
C VAL A 15 6.97 8.10 -14.18
N TYR A 16 7.68 8.36 -13.10
CA TYR A 16 8.62 7.44 -12.44
C TYR A 16 7.96 6.91 -11.16
N PRO A 17 8.57 5.96 -10.43
CA PRO A 17 7.96 5.42 -9.21
C PRO A 17 7.71 6.46 -8.10
N ASP A 18 8.48 7.55 -8.06
CA ASP A 18 8.45 8.55 -6.97
C ASP A 18 8.28 10.02 -7.44
N ARG A 19 8.32 10.29 -8.76
CA ARG A 19 8.21 11.63 -9.34
C ARG A 19 7.66 11.60 -10.76
N ALA A 20 7.38 12.76 -11.34
CA ALA A 20 7.09 12.89 -12.76
C ALA A 20 7.92 13.99 -13.41
N ARG A 21 8.25 13.82 -14.69
CA ARG A 21 8.79 14.87 -15.56
C ARG A 21 7.69 15.37 -16.47
N ILE A 22 7.38 16.65 -16.36
CA ILE A 22 6.37 17.34 -17.17
C ILE A 22 7.06 18.03 -18.34
N THR A 23 6.43 17.97 -19.50
CA THR A 23 6.85 18.71 -20.70
C THR A 23 5.70 19.58 -21.18
N ARG A 24 5.94 20.89 -21.23
CA ARG A 24 5.02 21.90 -21.76
C ARG A 24 5.54 22.45 -23.07
N ARG A 25 4.63 22.78 -23.99
CA ARG A 25 5.00 23.40 -25.27
C ARG A 25 4.02 24.49 -25.64
N GLY A 26 4.55 25.64 -26.03
CA GLY A 26 3.77 26.80 -26.46
C GLY A 26 4.48 27.57 -27.56
N LYS A 27 3.72 28.37 -28.32
CA LYS A 27 4.25 29.24 -29.38
C LYS A 27 4.00 30.69 -29.04
N VAL A 28 4.95 31.56 -29.38
CA VAL A 28 4.86 32.99 -29.11
C VAL A 28 5.57 33.78 -30.21
N ILE A 29 5.02 34.94 -30.56
CA ILE A 29 5.66 35.90 -31.45
C ILE A 29 6.51 36.82 -30.59
N VAL A 30 7.82 36.83 -30.84
CA VAL A 30 8.79 37.61 -30.05
C VAL A 30 9.36 38.73 -30.93
N PRO A 31 9.31 40.00 -30.49
CA PRO A 31 9.96 41.11 -31.19
C PRO A 31 11.48 40.95 -31.26
N ALA A 32 12.12 41.70 -32.17
CA ALA A 32 13.58 41.76 -32.24
C ALA A 32 14.21 42.34 -30.94
N GLY A 33 15.43 41.90 -30.64
CA GLY A 33 16.20 42.29 -29.46
C GLY A 33 16.11 41.27 -28.31
N ASP A 34 16.60 41.69 -27.14
CA ASP A 34 16.55 40.89 -25.91
C ASP A 34 15.16 41.03 -25.28
N GLN A 35 14.42 39.93 -25.24
CA GLN A 35 13.06 39.87 -24.71
C GLN A 35 12.95 38.79 -23.65
N THR A 36 12.20 39.08 -22.58
CA THR A 36 11.89 38.08 -21.55
C THR A 36 10.47 37.57 -21.76
N VAL A 37 10.36 36.26 -21.83
CA VAL A 37 9.13 35.52 -22.08
C VAL A 37 8.78 34.70 -20.83
N TYR A 38 7.55 34.81 -20.35
CA TYR A 38 7.10 34.15 -19.13
C TYR A 38 6.24 32.92 -19.46
N VAL A 39 6.61 31.78 -18.87
CA VAL A 39 5.80 30.55 -18.89
C VAL A 39 5.21 30.34 -17.50
N GLU A 40 3.90 30.46 -17.42
CA GLU A 40 3.12 30.32 -16.18
C GLU A 40 1.72 29.77 -16.50
N PRO A 41 1.03 29.17 -15.52
CA PRO A 41 1.45 28.88 -14.15
C PRO A 41 2.36 27.64 -13.99
N LEU A 42 3.34 27.68 -13.07
CA LEU A 42 4.14 26.50 -12.67
C LEU A 42 3.92 26.13 -11.18
N PRO A 43 4.02 24.84 -10.80
CA PRO A 43 3.72 24.39 -9.45
C PRO A 43 4.88 24.70 -8.49
N LEU A 44 4.57 25.16 -7.27
CA LEU A 44 5.58 25.48 -6.24
C LEU A 44 6.48 24.30 -5.86
N VAL A 45 5.95 23.07 -5.99
CA VAL A 45 6.66 21.85 -5.61
C VAL A 45 7.72 21.45 -6.63
N LEU A 46 7.81 22.09 -7.80
CA LEU A 46 8.78 21.71 -8.83
C LEU A 46 10.22 21.76 -8.31
N GLU A 47 11.04 20.81 -8.75
CA GLU A 47 12.45 20.77 -8.43
C GLU A 47 13.19 21.81 -9.28
N GLN A 48 13.61 22.92 -8.67
CA GLN A 48 14.12 24.09 -9.41
C GLN A 48 15.31 23.76 -10.31
N ASP A 49 16.23 22.93 -9.84
CA ASP A 49 17.43 22.51 -10.58
C ASP A 49 17.13 21.59 -11.78
N SER A 50 15.89 21.11 -11.90
CA SER A 50 15.45 20.23 -12.98
C SER A 50 14.92 20.97 -14.21
N VAL A 51 14.68 22.28 -14.11
CA VAL A 51 14.06 23.07 -15.19
C VAL A 51 14.99 23.14 -16.39
N ARG A 52 14.50 22.74 -17.56
CA ARG A 52 15.21 22.82 -18.85
C ARG A 52 14.29 23.47 -19.88
N VAL A 53 14.87 24.37 -20.67
CA VAL A 53 14.18 25.01 -21.80
C VAL A 53 14.86 24.59 -23.09
N ALA A 54 14.05 24.18 -24.05
CA ALA A 54 14.43 24.03 -25.44
C ALA A 54 13.54 24.93 -26.29
N GLY A 55 13.99 25.27 -27.49
CA GLY A 55 13.22 26.09 -28.41
C GLY A 55 13.45 25.70 -29.87
N ARG A 56 12.48 26.02 -30.72
CA ARG A 56 12.59 25.94 -32.18
C ARG A 56 12.23 27.29 -32.79
N GLY A 57 13.12 27.83 -33.60
CA GLY A 57 12.98 29.13 -34.26
C GLY A 57 14.30 29.90 -34.34
N PRO A 58 14.31 31.09 -34.96
CA PRO A 58 15.49 31.94 -35.11
C PRO A 58 15.76 32.76 -33.83
N ALA A 59 15.82 32.10 -32.67
CA ALA A 59 16.02 32.72 -31.36
C ALA A 59 17.11 32.00 -30.56
N THR A 60 17.93 32.75 -29.82
CA THR A 60 18.93 32.20 -28.90
C THR A 60 18.44 32.34 -27.47
N VAL A 61 18.46 31.25 -26.70
CA VAL A 61 18.14 31.26 -25.26
C VAL A 61 19.36 31.78 -24.49
N LEU A 62 19.20 32.93 -23.82
CA LEU A 62 20.27 33.55 -23.03
C LEU A 62 20.28 33.06 -21.58
N GLY A 63 19.12 32.72 -21.02
CA GLY A 63 18.98 32.28 -19.64
C GLY A 63 17.55 31.95 -19.27
N VAL A 64 17.40 31.24 -18.15
CA VAL A 64 16.10 30.86 -17.56
C VAL A 64 16.19 31.16 -16.07
N ASP A 65 15.35 32.08 -15.60
CA ASP A 65 15.22 32.41 -14.19
C ASP A 65 13.84 32.00 -13.67
N LEU A 66 13.78 31.43 -12.47
CA LEU A 66 12.51 31.14 -11.80
C LEU A 66 12.16 32.30 -10.85
N ALA A 67 10.97 32.86 -11.02
CA ALA A 67 10.43 33.88 -10.15
C ALA A 67 9.16 33.36 -9.44
N THR A 68 9.09 33.54 -8.13
CA THR A 68 7.85 33.30 -7.37
C THR A 68 6.91 34.48 -7.58
N ARG A 69 5.82 34.28 -8.33
CA ARG A 69 4.72 35.24 -8.35
C ARG A 69 3.84 34.95 -7.14
N HIS A 70 3.95 35.83 -6.16
CA HIS A 70 3.02 35.87 -5.03
C HIS A 70 1.70 36.39 -5.57
N ASN A 71 0.64 35.58 -5.50
CA ASN A 71 -0.68 36.07 -5.84
C ASN A 71 -1.15 36.93 -4.66
N PRO A 72 -1.33 38.25 -4.84
CA PRO A 72 -1.65 39.14 -3.74
C PRO A 72 -3.00 38.75 -3.11
N GLN A 73 -2.97 38.51 -1.81
CA GLN A 73 -4.16 38.28 -0.98
C GLN A 73 -4.95 39.59 -0.77
N ALA A 74 -6.28 39.49 -0.76
CA ALA A 74 -7.14 40.25 0.13
C ALA A 74 -8.43 39.46 0.41
N PRO A 75 -8.99 39.47 1.64
CA PRO A 75 -8.86 40.51 2.67
C PRO A 75 -8.48 39.95 4.05
N GLY A 76 -7.29 40.29 4.55
CA GLY A 76 -6.82 39.88 5.90
C GLY A 76 -7.75 40.29 7.04
N GLU A 77 -8.55 41.34 6.86
CA GLU A 77 -9.52 41.82 7.84
C GLU A 77 -10.69 40.85 8.04
N THR A 78 -11.19 40.23 6.96
CA THR A 78 -12.31 39.25 7.04
C THR A 78 -11.86 37.91 7.65
N VAL A 79 -10.62 37.49 7.39
CA VAL A 79 -10.06 36.26 8.00
C VAL A 79 -9.79 36.47 9.49
N ALA A 80 -9.19 37.61 9.86
CA ALA A 80 -8.95 37.93 11.27
C ALA A 80 -10.25 38.01 12.08
N GLU A 81 -11.31 38.57 11.48
CA GLU A 81 -12.65 38.60 12.05
C GLU A 81 -13.23 37.20 12.27
N LEU A 82 -13.19 36.34 11.24
CA LEU A 82 -13.68 34.96 11.35
C LEU A 82 -12.87 34.11 12.34
N GLU A 83 -11.55 34.31 12.44
CA GLU A 83 -10.73 33.66 13.45
C GLU A 83 -11.06 34.14 14.87
N ARG A 84 -11.40 35.43 15.04
CA ARG A 84 -11.88 35.94 16.32
C ARG A 84 -13.21 35.28 16.69
N GLN A 85 -14.17 35.25 15.77
CA GLN A 85 -15.47 34.57 15.96
C GLN A 85 -15.31 33.08 16.28
N ARG A 86 -14.38 32.37 15.61
CA ARG A 86 -14.06 30.97 15.91
C ARG A 86 -13.55 30.81 17.34
N ARG A 87 -12.59 31.65 17.75
CA ARG A 87 -12.01 31.61 19.11
C ARG A 87 -13.07 31.91 20.18
N GLU A 88 -13.93 32.89 19.96
CA GLU A 88 -15.02 33.25 20.87
C GLU A 88 -16.04 32.11 21.00
N ALA A 89 -16.52 31.56 19.90
CA ALA A 89 -17.46 30.42 19.91
C ALA A 89 -16.84 29.18 20.56
N GLN A 90 -15.55 28.90 20.30
CA GLN A 90 -14.84 27.78 20.91
C GLN A 90 -14.68 27.94 22.43
N ALA A 91 -14.41 29.15 22.91
CA ALA A 91 -14.34 29.44 24.34
C ALA A 91 -15.71 29.25 25.00
N GLU A 92 -16.78 29.71 24.36
CA GLU A 92 -18.15 29.57 24.85
C GLU A 92 -18.59 28.09 24.91
N VAL A 93 -18.24 27.28 23.90
CA VAL A 93 -18.49 25.83 23.93
C VAL A 93 -17.77 25.17 25.11
N ALA A 94 -16.53 25.56 25.39
CA ALA A 94 -15.76 25.02 26.51
C ALA A 94 -16.38 25.40 27.86
N GLU A 95 -16.78 26.66 28.04
CA GLU A 95 -17.44 27.13 29.27
C GLU A 95 -18.77 26.40 29.52
N LEU A 96 -19.61 26.26 28.49
CA LEU A 96 -20.89 25.53 28.59
C LEU A 96 -20.69 24.03 28.85
N ALA A 97 -19.59 23.45 28.35
CA ALA A 97 -19.23 22.06 28.63
C ALA A 97 -18.81 21.86 30.09
N ASP A 98 -18.00 22.78 30.63
CA ASP A 98 -17.58 22.76 32.04
C ASP A 98 -18.80 22.93 32.96
N ASP A 99 -19.72 23.84 32.62
CA ASP A 99 -20.98 24.03 33.36
C ASP A 99 -21.87 22.78 33.34
N ASP A 100 -22.01 22.10 32.19
CA ASP A 100 -22.79 20.85 32.12
C ASP A 100 -22.13 19.72 32.91
N ASP A 101 -20.79 19.64 32.93
CA ASP A 101 -20.07 18.64 33.73
C ASP A 101 -20.32 18.84 35.23
N VAL A 102 -20.27 20.09 35.72
CA VAL A 102 -20.61 20.43 37.11
C VAL A 102 -22.05 20.00 37.44
N GLN A 103 -23.01 20.28 36.55
CA GLN A 103 -24.40 19.82 36.75
C GLN A 103 -24.53 18.30 36.67
N GLY A 104 -23.75 17.64 35.81
CA GLY A 104 -23.69 16.18 35.68
C GLY A 104 -23.18 15.51 36.96
N GLN A 105 -22.12 16.05 37.57
CA GLN A 105 -21.62 15.60 38.86
C GLN A 105 -22.66 15.78 39.98
N LEU A 106 -23.37 16.92 39.98
CA LEU A 106 -24.43 17.18 40.94
C LEU A 106 -25.63 16.23 40.76
N ASP A 107 -26.09 15.97 39.53
CA ASP A 107 -27.15 14.98 39.24
C ASP A 107 -26.75 13.58 39.72
N ALA A 108 -25.50 13.17 39.47
CA ALA A 108 -24.96 11.89 39.92
C ALA A 108 -24.95 11.79 41.46
N PHE A 109 -24.47 12.83 42.14
CA PHE A 109 -24.48 12.91 43.60
C PHE A 109 -25.90 12.84 44.18
N LEU A 110 -26.83 13.65 43.67
CA LEU A 110 -28.23 13.66 44.12
C LEU A 110 -28.91 12.29 43.85
N THR A 111 -28.59 11.64 42.74
CA THR A 111 -29.10 10.30 42.41
C THR A 111 -28.56 9.24 43.38
N GLN A 112 -27.27 9.29 43.73
CA GLN A 112 -26.69 8.41 44.74
C GLN A 112 -27.30 8.64 46.12
N LEU A 113 -27.51 9.91 46.50
CA LEU A 113 -28.17 10.30 47.73
C LEU A 113 -29.61 9.77 47.78
N ALA A 114 -30.36 9.87 46.68
CA ALA A 114 -31.72 9.34 46.55
C ALA A 114 -31.75 7.82 46.75
N ARG A 115 -30.82 7.08 46.14
CA ARG A 115 -30.71 5.62 46.31
C ARG A 115 -30.42 5.23 47.77
N ARG A 116 -29.50 5.94 48.43
CA ARG A 116 -29.14 5.68 49.83
C ARG A 116 -30.28 6.04 50.79
N ALA A 117 -30.98 7.14 50.52
CA ALA A 117 -32.16 7.55 51.28
C ALA A 117 -33.31 6.54 51.14
N GLY A 118 -33.57 6.02 49.93
CA GLY A 118 -34.55 4.95 49.71
C GLY A 118 -34.24 3.67 50.50
N GLY A 119 -32.97 3.28 50.58
CA GLY A 119 -32.52 2.15 51.40
C GLY A 119 -32.57 2.41 52.93
N SER A 120 -32.57 3.68 53.36
CA SER A 120 -32.81 4.06 54.75
C SER A 120 -34.31 4.12 55.07
N PHE A 121 -35.12 4.61 54.13
CA PHE A 121 -36.58 4.66 54.19
C PHE A 121 -37.19 3.26 54.37
N ALA A 122 -36.72 2.28 53.58
CA ALA A 122 -37.14 0.89 53.72
C ALA A 122 -36.84 0.29 55.11
N ARG A 123 -35.77 0.73 55.77
CA ARG A 123 -35.40 0.29 57.13
C ARG A 123 -36.16 1.05 58.22
N SER A 124 -36.39 2.35 58.07
CA SER A 124 -37.13 3.19 59.01
C SER A 124 -38.63 2.84 59.04
N LEU A 125 -39.22 2.49 57.88
CA LEU A 125 -40.57 1.91 57.80
C LEU A 125 -40.68 0.56 58.53
N ALA A 126 -39.62 -0.23 58.54
CA ALA A 126 -39.59 -1.52 59.25
C ALA A 126 -39.40 -1.35 60.77
N SER A 127 -38.85 -0.22 61.25
CA SER A 127 -38.59 0.06 62.67
C SER A 127 -39.66 0.94 63.35
N GLY A 128 -40.66 1.44 62.62
CA GLY A 128 -41.82 2.14 63.20
C GLY A 128 -41.58 3.60 63.60
N GLU A 129 -40.52 4.25 63.12
CA GLU A 129 -40.24 5.67 63.37
C GLU A 129 -40.91 6.62 62.34
N THR A 130 -41.08 7.88 62.72
CA THR A 130 -41.98 8.89 62.10
C THR A 130 -41.71 9.24 60.63
N ALA A 131 -42.75 9.11 59.79
CA ALA A 131 -42.71 9.27 58.33
C ALA A 131 -42.66 10.73 57.79
N THR A 132 -42.94 11.75 58.61
CA THR A 132 -43.18 13.12 58.13
C THR A 132 -41.91 13.88 57.72
N GLU A 133 -40.82 13.80 58.50
CA GLU A 133 -39.55 14.48 58.19
C GLU A 133 -38.89 13.93 56.92
N LEU A 134 -39.10 12.64 56.66
CA LEU A 134 -38.54 11.94 55.52
C LEU A 134 -39.24 12.29 54.21
N SER A 135 -40.55 12.56 54.25
CA SER A 135 -41.31 13.06 53.10
C SER A 135 -40.78 14.41 52.62
N GLY A 136 -40.55 15.35 53.55
CA GLY A 136 -39.99 16.68 53.21
C GLY A 136 -38.59 16.61 52.61
N PHE A 137 -37.75 15.68 53.07
CA PHE A 137 -36.44 15.44 52.47
C PHE A 137 -36.56 14.91 51.02
N THR A 138 -37.44 13.93 50.78
CA THR A 138 -37.63 13.36 49.44
C THR A 138 -38.20 14.36 48.44
N GLU A 139 -39.10 15.24 48.87
CA GLU A 139 -39.66 16.32 48.04
C GLU A 139 -38.59 17.36 47.67
N SER A 140 -37.77 17.78 48.65
CA SER A 140 -36.62 18.68 48.41
C SER A 140 -35.60 18.07 47.44
N LEU A 141 -35.32 16.78 47.56
CA LEU A 141 -34.41 16.06 46.67
C LEU A 141 -34.96 15.97 45.24
N ALA A 142 -36.25 15.65 45.08
CA ALA A 142 -36.91 15.62 43.78
C ALA A 142 -36.91 17.00 43.11
N ALA A 143 -37.19 18.07 43.87
CA ALA A 143 -37.14 19.44 43.37
C ALA A 143 -35.74 19.83 42.89
N ARG A 144 -34.70 19.51 43.67
CA ARG A 144 -33.29 19.75 43.28
C ARG A 144 -32.89 18.97 42.02
N LEU A 145 -33.27 17.70 41.93
CA LEU A 145 -32.97 16.86 40.76
C LEU A 145 -33.66 17.39 39.49
N SER A 146 -34.92 17.85 39.62
CA SER A 146 -35.66 18.48 38.52
C SER A 146 -34.99 19.76 38.05
N ALA A 147 -34.55 20.62 38.99
CA ALA A 147 -33.85 21.87 38.68
C ALA A 147 -32.52 21.63 37.95
N VAL A 148 -31.70 20.69 38.44
CA VAL A 148 -30.43 20.31 37.80
C VAL A 148 -30.67 19.81 36.39
N ARG A 149 -31.61 18.88 36.20
CA ARG A 149 -31.93 18.33 34.87
C ARG A 149 -32.52 19.39 33.93
N SER A 150 -33.25 20.38 34.46
CA SER A 150 -33.72 21.51 33.67
C SER A 150 -32.56 22.39 33.22
N LYS A 151 -31.62 22.71 34.11
CA LYS A 151 -30.44 23.50 33.77
C LYS A 151 -29.55 22.80 32.74
N ARG A 152 -29.37 21.47 32.85
CA ARG A 152 -28.65 20.67 31.86
C ARG A 152 -29.28 20.72 30.47
N ARG A 153 -30.62 20.68 30.38
CA ARG A 153 -31.31 20.85 29.07
C ARG A 153 -31.09 22.24 28.48
N GLU A 154 -31.09 23.28 29.31
CA GLU A 154 -30.80 24.66 28.89
C GLU A 154 -29.35 24.79 28.38
N LEU A 155 -28.38 24.27 29.14
CA LEU A 155 -26.96 24.25 28.75
C LEU A 155 -26.74 23.46 27.46
N ALA A 156 -27.44 22.34 27.27
CA ALA A 156 -27.37 21.57 26.03
C ALA A 156 -27.87 22.37 24.81
N THR A 157 -28.95 23.14 24.95
CA THR A 157 -29.44 24.03 23.88
C THR A 157 -28.41 25.11 23.56
N LEU A 158 -27.90 25.81 24.57
CA LEU A 158 -26.90 26.88 24.37
C LEU A 158 -25.61 26.34 23.74
N ARG A 159 -25.16 25.16 24.17
CA ARG A 159 -23.97 24.51 23.62
C ARG A 159 -24.17 24.16 22.15
N HIS A 160 -25.34 23.64 21.79
CA HIS A 160 -25.66 23.35 20.40
C HIS A 160 -25.62 24.60 19.51
N GLU A 161 -26.16 25.73 20.00
CA GLU A 161 -26.11 27.02 19.30
C GLU A 161 -24.67 27.57 19.15
N ALA A 162 -23.82 27.36 20.15
CA ALA A 162 -22.41 27.74 20.11
C ALA A 162 -21.61 26.83 19.15
N ASP A 163 -21.87 25.52 19.16
CA ASP A 163 -21.29 24.56 18.22
C ASP A 163 -21.68 24.88 16.76
N ASP A 164 -22.93 25.29 16.51
CA ASP A 164 -23.39 25.72 15.18
C ASP A 164 -22.65 26.97 14.70
N ARG A 165 -22.41 27.94 15.59
CA ARG A 165 -21.60 29.13 15.29
C ARG A 165 -20.15 28.77 14.98
N LEU A 166 -19.55 27.88 15.77
CA LEU A 166 -18.19 27.38 15.55
C LEU A 166 -18.08 26.69 14.18
N ALA A 167 -18.99 25.77 13.88
CA ALA A 167 -19.04 25.05 12.61
C ALA A 167 -19.30 25.99 11.41
N ALA A 168 -20.07 27.06 11.59
CA ALA A 168 -20.26 28.08 10.56
C ALA A 168 -18.99 28.89 10.29
N ALA A 169 -18.27 29.31 11.34
CA ALA A 169 -16.99 30.01 11.21
C ALA A 169 -15.93 29.12 10.53
N ASP A 170 -15.83 27.86 10.92
CA ASP A 170 -14.90 26.89 10.33
C ASP A 170 -15.19 26.64 8.85
N ARG A 171 -16.47 26.46 8.47
CA ARG A 171 -16.85 26.30 7.06
C ARG A 171 -16.49 27.52 6.21
N ARG A 172 -16.67 28.73 6.74
CA ARG A 172 -16.30 29.98 6.04
C ARG A 172 -14.78 30.12 5.90
N LEU A 173 -14.02 29.82 6.96
CA LEU A 173 -12.56 29.80 6.90
C LEU A 173 -12.04 28.77 5.89
N ALA A 174 -12.62 27.57 5.86
CA ALA A 174 -12.28 26.52 4.89
C ALA A 174 -12.62 26.94 3.45
N ALA A 175 -13.76 27.57 3.22
CA ALA A 175 -14.15 28.08 1.90
C ALA A 175 -13.17 29.17 1.40
N ILE A 176 -12.75 30.09 2.28
CA ILE A 176 -11.72 31.09 1.96
C ILE A 176 -10.39 30.39 1.68
N ALA A 177 -10.02 29.37 2.46
CA ALA A 177 -8.80 28.61 2.24
C ALA A 177 -8.79 27.87 0.88
N GLN A 178 -9.94 27.37 0.43
CA GLN A 178 -10.11 26.75 -0.90
C GLN A 178 -10.09 27.78 -2.03
N GLN A 179 -10.50 29.03 -1.78
CA GLN A 179 -10.40 30.13 -2.74
C GLN A 179 -9.00 30.77 -2.83
N ARG A 180 -8.06 30.36 -1.97
CA ARG A 180 -6.65 30.76 -2.11
C ARG A 180 -6.13 30.22 -3.42
N THR A 181 -5.82 31.10 -4.37
CA THR A 181 -4.91 30.73 -5.46
C THR A 181 -3.55 30.48 -4.80
N PRO A 182 -2.99 29.26 -4.85
CA PRO A 182 -1.66 29.03 -4.30
C PRO A 182 -0.67 29.99 -4.97
N ASP A 183 0.39 30.38 -4.27
CA ASP A 183 1.54 31.02 -4.93
C ASP A 183 1.97 30.11 -6.09
N ARG A 184 2.44 30.71 -7.19
CA ARG A 184 2.88 29.93 -8.35
C ARG A 184 4.24 30.41 -8.81
N LEU A 185 5.01 29.48 -9.35
CA LEU A 185 6.27 29.82 -10.00
C LEU A 185 5.96 30.29 -11.44
N SER A 186 6.80 31.18 -11.93
CA SER A 186 6.81 31.67 -13.30
C SER A 186 8.24 31.53 -13.81
N ALA A 187 8.42 30.87 -14.95
CA ALA A 187 9.73 30.75 -15.58
C ALA A 187 9.92 31.93 -16.55
N ALA A 188 10.90 32.78 -16.26
CA ALA A 188 11.33 33.89 -17.10
C ALA A 188 12.44 33.40 -18.04
N VAL A 189 12.09 33.19 -19.31
CA VAL A 189 13.01 32.76 -20.37
C VAL A 189 13.48 33.99 -21.13
N THR A 190 14.78 34.29 -21.08
CA THR A 190 15.35 35.41 -21.82
C THR A 190 15.80 34.93 -23.19
N LEU A 191 15.27 35.56 -24.25
CA LEU A 191 15.51 35.23 -25.65
C LEU A 191 16.13 36.43 -26.37
N ALA A 192 17.08 36.17 -27.26
CA ALA A 192 17.64 37.15 -28.19
C ALA A 192 17.26 36.81 -29.63
N LEU A 193 16.66 37.77 -30.34
CA LEU A 193 16.24 37.64 -31.73
C LEU A 193 16.78 38.80 -32.60
N GLU A 194 17.17 38.49 -33.84
CA GLU A 194 17.60 39.51 -34.81
C GLU A 194 16.42 40.22 -35.48
N SER A 195 15.30 39.52 -35.65
CA SER A 195 14.06 40.03 -36.25
C SER A 195 12.85 39.41 -35.56
N GLU A 196 11.70 40.08 -35.62
CA GLU A 196 10.44 39.53 -35.10
C GLU A 196 10.12 38.17 -35.74
N ALA A 197 9.87 37.15 -34.92
CA ALA A 197 9.59 35.80 -35.39
C ALA A 197 8.71 35.01 -34.41
N GLU A 198 8.01 34.00 -34.94
CA GLU A 198 7.36 32.97 -34.12
C GLU A 198 8.41 31.98 -33.59
N VAL A 199 8.40 31.76 -32.29
CA VAL A 199 9.29 30.82 -31.58
C VAL A 199 8.43 29.82 -30.84
N GLU A 200 8.75 28.53 -30.98
CA GLU A 200 8.18 27.45 -30.18
C GLU A 200 9.09 27.21 -28.98
N ILE A 201 8.53 27.26 -27.77
CA ILE A 201 9.23 27.04 -26.51
C ILE A 201 8.76 25.73 -25.90
N GLU A 202 9.70 24.89 -25.51
CA GLU A 202 9.48 23.66 -24.76
C GLU A 202 10.13 23.79 -23.39
N LEU A 203 9.31 23.68 -22.34
CA LEU A 203 9.75 23.72 -20.96
C LEU A 203 9.58 22.33 -20.36
N SER A 204 10.64 21.78 -19.78
CA SER A 204 10.58 20.52 -19.04
C SER A 204 11.07 20.68 -17.60
N TYR A 205 10.39 20.04 -16.67
CA TYR A 205 10.68 20.12 -15.24
C TYR A 205 10.22 18.86 -14.52
N VAL A 206 10.81 18.59 -13.35
CA VAL A 206 10.49 17.46 -12.49
C VAL A 206 9.64 17.95 -11.32
N VAL A 207 8.58 17.20 -11.01
CA VAL A 207 7.71 17.42 -9.86
C VAL A 207 7.73 16.20 -8.93
N PRO A 208 7.91 16.40 -7.62
CA PRO A 208 7.69 15.36 -6.62
C PRO A 208 6.18 15.13 -6.42
N PHE A 209 5.82 14.14 -5.59
CA PHE A 209 4.42 13.81 -5.28
C PHE A 209 3.60 13.33 -6.48
N ALA A 210 4.27 12.67 -7.41
CA ALA A 210 3.67 11.90 -8.48
C ALA A 210 4.34 10.54 -8.52
N GLY A 211 3.61 9.46 -8.78
CA GLY A 211 4.20 8.14 -8.85
C GLY A 211 3.32 7.17 -9.61
N TRP A 212 3.86 6.01 -9.95
CA TRP A 212 3.08 4.91 -10.47
C TRP A 212 3.48 3.57 -9.89
N THR A 213 2.52 2.64 -9.84
CA THR A 213 2.73 1.26 -9.41
C THR A 213 2.10 0.28 -10.40
N SER A 214 2.63 -0.94 -10.46
CA SER A 214 2.06 -2.00 -11.32
C SER A 214 0.90 -2.69 -10.63
N SER A 215 -0.18 -2.88 -11.37
CA SER A 215 -1.35 -3.66 -10.98
C SER A 215 -1.71 -4.62 -12.10
N TYR A 216 -2.20 -5.79 -11.74
CA TYR A 216 -2.49 -6.85 -12.70
C TYR A 216 -3.90 -7.42 -12.49
N ASP A 217 -4.52 -7.86 -13.57
CA ASP A 217 -5.64 -8.80 -13.53
C ASP A 217 -5.16 -10.11 -14.18
N VAL A 218 -5.25 -11.21 -13.44
CA VAL A 218 -4.97 -12.56 -13.93
C VAL A 218 -6.32 -13.25 -14.15
N ARG A 219 -6.65 -13.56 -15.40
CA ARG A 219 -7.89 -14.24 -15.75
C ARG A 219 -7.59 -15.63 -16.29
N LEU A 220 -8.16 -16.64 -15.66
CA LEU A 220 -8.15 -18.01 -16.16
C LEU A 220 -9.46 -18.32 -16.89
N ALA A 221 -9.39 -18.72 -18.17
CA ALA A 221 -10.52 -19.19 -18.95
C ALA A 221 -10.17 -20.54 -19.60
N GLY A 222 -10.73 -21.62 -19.06
CA GLY A 222 -10.30 -22.99 -19.40
C GLY A 222 -8.85 -23.21 -18.98
N ASP A 223 -7.96 -23.35 -19.96
CA ASP A 223 -6.52 -23.57 -19.76
C ASP A 223 -5.67 -22.36 -20.20
N ARG A 224 -6.31 -21.27 -20.68
CA ARG A 224 -5.62 -20.04 -21.09
C ARG A 224 -5.63 -19.04 -19.95
N LEU A 225 -4.47 -18.48 -19.64
CA LEU A 225 -4.30 -17.43 -18.64
C LEU A 225 -4.02 -16.10 -19.36
N THR A 226 -4.91 -15.14 -19.21
CA THR A 226 -4.72 -13.78 -19.73
C THR A 226 -4.30 -12.87 -18.60
N LEU A 227 -3.12 -12.26 -18.72
CA LEU A 227 -2.59 -11.26 -17.80
C LEU A 227 -2.83 -9.86 -18.39
N SER A 228 -3.73 -9.10 -17.78
CA SER A 228 -3.90 -7.68 -18.09
C SER A 228 -3.06 -6.85 -17.12
N TRP A 229 -2.14 -6.05 -17.66
CA TRP A 229 -1.21 -5.23 -16.89
C TRP A 229 -1.57 -3.75 -16.99
N TYR A 230 -1.66 -3.11 -15.83
CA TYR A 230 -1.99 -1.70 -15.67
C TYR A 230 -0.93 -0.96 -14.86
N GLY A 231 -0.69 0.29 -15.23
CA GLY A 231 -0.03 1.29 -14.40
C GLY A 231 -1.06 2.10 -13.62
N LEU A 232 -0.99 2.08 -12.30
CA LEU A 232 -1.78 2.95 -11.43
C LEU A 232 -0.97 4.22 -11.17
N VAL A 233 -1.37 5.32 -11.80
CA VAL A 233 -0.71 6.62 -11.69
C VAL A 233 -1.45 7.46 -10.65
N SER A 234 -0.73 8.02 -9.69
CA SER A 234 -1.29 8.96 -8.72
C SER A 234 -0.42 10.21 -8.61
N GLN A 235 -1.04 11.36 -8.41
CA GLN A 235 -0.32 12.62 -8.33
C GLN A 235 -1.07 13.67 -7.48
N GLN A 236 -0.29 14.48 -6.77
CA GLN A 236 -0.72 15.63 -5.98
C GLN A 236 0.22 16.82 -6.24
N THR A 237 0.57 17.02 -7.50
CA THR A 237 1.53 18.04 -7.96
C THR A 237 0.92 19.44 -7.96
N GLY A 238 -0.41 19.54 -7.81
CA GLY A 238 -1.17 20.78 -7.91
C GLY A 238 -1.49 21.21 -9.34
N GLU A 239 -1.15 20.39 -10.34
CA GLU A 239 -1.52 20.59 -11.74
C GLU A 239 -2.30 19.39 -12.28
N ASP A 240 -3.42 19.64 -12.93
CA ASP A 240 -4.15 18.59 -13.63
C ASP A 240 -3.45 18.26 -14.95
N TRP A 241 -3.21 16.97 -15.19
CA TRP A 241 -2.65 16.52 -16.46
C TRP A 241 -3.80 16.17 -17.42
N PRO A 242 -3.94 16.88 -18.56
CA PRO A 242 -4.96 16.55 -19.55
C PRO A 242 -4.60 15.23 -20.26
N GLU A 243 -5.43 14.80 -21.21
CA GLU A 243 -5.13 13.69 -22.11
C GLU A 243 -3.88 14.01 -22.94
N CYS A 244 -2.71 13.67 -22.40
CA CYS A 244 -1.40 13.96 -22.97
C CYS A 244 -0.61 12.66 -23.20
N ALA A 245 0.56 12.79 -23.83
CA ALA A 245 1.45 11.65 -24.03
C ALA A 245 2.02 11.17 -22.68
N LEU A 246 1.40 10.14 -22.12
CA LEU A 246 1.80 9.54 -20.85
C LEU A 246 2.86 8.45 -21.10
N THR A 247 3.91 8.47 -20.30
CA THR A 247 5.00 7.50 -20.35
C THR A 247 5.30 7.01 -18.94
N LEU A 248 5.30 5.71 -18.71
CA LEU A 248 5.58 5.10 -17.41
C LEU A 248 6.98 4.49 -17.45
N SER A 249 7.87 4.97 -16.59
CA SER A 249 9.25 4.49 -16.54
C SER A 249 9.52 3.77 -15.22
N THR A 250 10.20 2.63 -15.29
CA THR A 250 10.73 1.94 -14.10
C THR A 250 12.04 2.54 -13.61
N ALA A 251 12.59 3.54 -14.32
CA ALA A 251 13.80 4.24 -13.92
C ALA A 251 13.62 4.88 -12.54
N ARG A 252 14.71 4.92 -11.77
CA ARG A 252 14.81 5.72 -10.54
C ARG A 252 15.83 6.84 -10.79
N PRO A 253 15.39 8.03 -11.25
CA PRO A 253 16.29 9.11 -11.67
C PRO A 253 17.25 9.57 -10.57
N THR A 254 16.88 9.35 -9.31
CA THR A 254 17.56 9.79 -8.09
C THR A 254 18.16 8.66 -7.28
N ALA A 255 18.20 7.42 -7.78
CA ALA A 255 19.01 6.39 -7.15
C ALA A 255 20.45 6.91 -7.12
N THR A 256 20.88 7.39 -5.96
CA THR A 256 22.10 8.17 -5.77
C THR A 256 23.23 7.51 -6.54
N ALA A 257 23.86 8.23 -7.47
CA ALA A 257 25.09 7.78 -8.14
C ALA A 257 26.29 7.69 -7.17
N LYS A 258 26.05 7.63 -5.85
CA LYS A 258 27.02 7.17 -4.88
C LYS A 258 27.01 5.66 -4.93
N VAL A 259 28.07 5.11 -5.52
CA VAL A 259 28.44 3.71 -5.30
C VAL A 259 28.55 3.52 -3.78
N PRO A 260 27.80 2.60 -3.16
CA PRO A 260 27.99 2.30 -1.77
C PRO A 260 29.40 1.73 -1.59
N GLU A 261 30.25 2.47 -0.88
CA GLU A 261 31.57 2.00 -0.51
C GLU A 261 31.41 1.02 0.65
N LEU A 262 32.07 -0.15 0.54
CA LEU A 262 32.10 -1.13 1.61
C LEU A 262 33.03 -0.62 2.72
N ASP A 263 32.49 -0.36 3.90
CA ASP A 263 33.33 -0.24 5.09
C ASP A 263 33.95 -1.62 5.41
N PRO A 264 35.24 -1.68 5.80
CA PRO A 264 35.85 -2.94 6.21
C PRO A 264 35.07 -3.57 7.37
N TRP A 265 34.58 -4.79 7.18
CA TRP A 265 33.86 -5.53 8.22
C TRP A 265 34.85 -6.25 9.15
N TYR A 266 35.31 -5.55 10.20
CA TYR A 266 36.17 -6.14 11.23
C TYR A 266 35.36 -7.03 12.19
N LEU A 267 35.78 -8.27 12.38
CA LEU A 267 35.36 -9.14 13.48
C LEU A 267 36.36 -8.98 14.63
N ASP A 268 36.00 -8.21 15.65
CA ASP A 268 36.84 -7.97 16.83
C ASP A 268 36.14 -8.46 18.12
N ARG A 269 36.90 -8.68 19.18
CA ARG A 269 36.36 -9.05 20.50
C ARG A 269 35.64 -7.83 21.09
N PHE A 270 34.51 -8.06 21.77
CA PHE A 270 33.76 -6.98 22.41
C PHE A 270 34.62 -6.29 23.48
N HIS A 271 35.02 -5.05 23.21
CA HIS A 271 35.73 -4.17 24.14
C HIS A 271 34.81 -3.02 24.54
N LEU A 272 34.71 -2.72 25.84
CA LEU A 272 33.96 -1.57 26.33
C LEU A 272 34.61 -0.28 25.80
N PRO A 273 33.85 0.63 25.18
CA PRO A 273 34.43 1.82 24.56
C PRO A 273 34.94 2.79 25.63
N VAL A 274 36.23 3.12 25.55
CA VAL A 274 36.83 4.23 26.31
C VAL A 274 36.60 5.52 25.52
N PRO A 275 36.01 6.59 26.09
CA PRO A 275 35.76 7.81 25.34
C PRO A 275 37.06 8.62 25.24
N ALA A 276 37.51 8.90 24.03
CA ALA A 276 38.56 9.88 23.80
C ALA A 276 38.28 10.73 22.55
N GLY A 277 38.00 12.00 22.82
CA GLY A 277 38.35 13.22 22.07
C GLY A 277 38.37 13.21 20.53
N VAL A 278 37.53 14.08 19.96
CA VAL A 278 37.85 14.81 18.72
C VAL A 278 38.91 15.90 18.99
N PRO A 279 39.63 16.50 18.02
CA PRO A 279 39.58 16.34 16.55
C PRO A 279 40.99 16.35 15.86
N LEU A 280 41.06 16.08 14.55
CA LEU A 280 41.46 17.04 13.49
C LEU A 280 41.97 16.35 12.21
N SER A 281 41.65 17.02 11.11
CA SER A 281 41.78 16.72 9.68
C SER A 281 43.21 16.53 9.17
N LEU A 282 43.38 15.79 8.05
CA LEU A 282 43.86 16.32 6.75
C LEU A 282 44.05 15.23 5.67
N ASP A 283 43.49 15.51 4.50
CA ASP A 283 43.92 15.23 3.12
C ASP A 283 44.73 13.95 2.77
N SER A 284 44.27 13.17 1.78
CA SER A 284 44.67 13.36 0.36
C SER A 284 44.32 12.19 -0.60
N ARG A 285 43.62 12.55 -1.69
CA ARG A 285 43.83 12.21 -3.12
C ARG A 285 43.82 10.75 -3.66
N ARG A 286 42.85 10.57 -4.58
CA ARG A 286 42.91 10.06 -6.00
C ARG A 286 43.27 8.58 -6.27
N ALA A 287 42.41 7.91 -7.06
CA ALA A 287 42.70 7.52 -8.46
C ALA A 287 41.47 6.94 -9.19
N SER A 288 41.36 7.28 -10.48
CA SER A 288 40.30 6.95 -11.44
C SER A 288 40.47 5.58 -12.11
N GLY A 289 39.40 5.05 -12.71
CA GLY A 289 39.44 3.97 -13.71
C GLY A 289 38.10 3.72 -14.39
N ASP A 290 38.08 3.86 -15.71
CA ASP A 290 36.94 3.99 -16.65
C ASP A 290 36.80 2.71 -17.51
N GLY A 291 35.64 2.45 -18.17
CA GLY A 291 35.63 1.55 -19.34
C GLY A 291 34.40 0.66 -19.69
N ARG A 292 33.38 1.28 -20.30
CA ARG A 292 32.70 0.95 -21.60
C ARG A 292 31.89 -0.35 -21.88
N GLU A 293 30.78 -0.05 -22.55
CA GLU A 293 29.67 -0.83 -23.15
C GLU A 293 30.04 -1.76 -24.33
N ARG A 294 29.08 -2.64 -24.71
CA ARG A 294 28.81 -3.06 -26.10
C ARG A 294 27.35 -3.51 -26.32
N LEU A 295 26.74 -2.99 -27.39
CA LEU A 295 25.44 -3.35 -28.00
C LEU A 295 25.61 -4.42 -29.10
N GLN A 296 24.58 -5.24 -29.38
CA GLN A 296 23.91 -5.31 -30.71
C GLN A 296 22.76 -6.35 -30.79
N SER A 297 21.70 -5.89 -31.47
CA SER A 297 20.49 -6.48 -32.10
C SER A 297 20.75 -7.62 -33.11
N ALA A 298 19.81 -8.36 -33.72
CA ALA A 298 18.37 -8.70 -33.64
C ALA A 298 18.11 -9.67 -34.85
N SER A 299 17.02 -10.46 -34.87
CA SER A 299 16.22 -10.77 -36.08
C SER A 299 14.96 -11.62 -35.77
N MET A 300 13.91 -11.41 -36.57
CA MET A 300 12.53 -11.99 -36.53
C MET A 300 12.35 -13.10 -37.61
N PRO A 301 11.23 -13.87 -37.61
CA PRO A 301 10.02 -13.47 -38.40
C PRO A 301 8.61 -13.89 -37.85
N ALA A 302 7.65 -12.97 -38.03
CA ALA A 302 6.21 -12.95 -38.45
C ALA A 302 5.20 -14.17 -38.30
N PRO A 303 3.86 -13.97 -38.49
CA PRO A 303 2.88 -13.33 -37.57
C PRO A 303 1.53 -14.11 -37.39
N ASP A 304 0.66 -13.72 -36.44
CA ASP A 304 -0.73 -13.26 -36.70
C ASP A 304 -1.57 -12.85 -35.45
N TRP A 305 -2.50 -11.91 -35.70
CA TRP A 305 -3.54 -11.23 -34.88
C TRP A 305 -3.09 -10.11 -33.90
N VAL A 306 -3.63 -8.89 -34.10
CA VAL A 306 -3.20 -7.63 -33.45
C VAL A 306 -4.24 -7.13 -32.43
N GLU A 307 -3.86 -7.10 -31.16
CA GLU A 307 -4.50 -6.33 -30.08
C GLU A 307 -3.57 -5.18 -29.65
N GLN A 308 -4.12 -4.01 -29.30
CA GLN A 308 -3.34 -2.78 -29.07
C GLN A 308 -2.48 -2.87 -27.80
N SER A 309 -1.15 -2.95 -27.97
CA SER A 309 -0.15 -2.99 -26.90
C SER A 309 0.67 -1.69 -26.82
N ALA A 310 1.20 -1.38 -25.64
CA ALA A 310 2.14 -0.28 -25.44
C ALA A 310 3.45 -0.49 -26.23
N THR A 311 4.02 0.59 -26.77
CA THR A 311 5.38 0.56 -27.32
C THR A 311 6.39 0.56 -26.17
N VAL A 312 7.45 -0.24 -26.30
CA VAL A 312 8.51 -0.39 -25.31
C VAL A 312 9.82 0.09 -25.89
N GLU A 313 10.45 1.06 -25.22
CA GLU A 313 11.87 1.37 -25.42
C GLU A 313 12.66 0.83 -24.22
N GLN A 314 13.46 -0.21 -24.47
CA GLN A 314 14.40 -0.74 -23.48
C GLN A 314 15.66 0.12 -23.46
N GLY A 315 15.81 0.97 -22.43
CA GLY A 315 17.07 1.60 -22.10
C GLY A 315 17.97 0.65 -21.30
N VAL A 316 19.29 0.85 -21.36
CA VAL A 316 20.31 0.01 -20.69
C VAL A 316 20.09 -0.15 -19.17
N THR A 317 19.30 0.72 -18.53
CA THR A 317 19.07 0.75 -17.08
C THR A 317 17.60 0.81 -16.66
N ALA A 318 16.66 1.02 -17.57
CA ALA A 318 15.24 1.16 -17.26
C ALA A 318 14.33 0.88 -18.46
N ALA A 319 13.14 0.34 -18.17
CA ALA A 319 12.11 0.11 -19.17
C ALA A 319 11.10 1.27 -19.18
N THR A 320 10.68 1.64 -20.38
CA THR A 320 9.73 2.72 -20.61
C THR A 320 8.51 2.16 -21.33
N TYR A 321 7.32 2.47 -20.81
CA TYR A 321 6.04 1.95 -21.29
C TYR A 321 5.13 3.10 -21.67
N THR A 322 4.63 3.10 -22.91
CA THR A 322 3.69 4.12 -23.39
C THR A 322 2.30 3.50 -23.56
N PRO A 323 1.34 3.77 -22.65
CA PRO A 323 -0.03 3.30 -22.79
C PRO A 323 -0.62 3.65 -24.17
N PRO A 324 -1.39 2.74 -24.80
CA PRO A 324 -1.91 2.96 -26.14
C PRO A 324 -3.01 4.03 -26.20
N ARG A 325 -3.64 4.34 -25.06
CA ARG A 325 -4.66 5.39 -24.94
C ARG A 325 -4.17 6.48 -23.99
N PRO A 326 -4.35 7.77 -24.35
CA PRO A 326 -4.09 8.86 -23.42
C PRO A 326 -5.03 8.77 -22.22
N VAL A 327 -4.53 9.15 -21.04
CA VAL A 327 -5.27 9.14 -19.78
C VAL A 327 -5.06 10.49 -19.11
N ALA A 328 -6.16 11.19 -18.80
CA ALA A 328 -6.10 12.38 -17.96
C ALA A 328 -5.86 11.99 -16.51
N VAL A 329 -5.01 12.73 -15.80
CA VAL A 329 -4.63 12.46 -14.41
C VAL A 329 -4.75 13.75 -13.58
N PRO A 330 -5.91 14.01 -12.97
CA PRO A 330 -6.13 15.13 -12.06
C PRO A 330 -5.23 15.11 -10.81
N ALA A 331 -5.01 16.28 -10.21
CA ALA A 331 -4.22 16.44 -8.97
C ALA A 331 -5.03 16.14 -7.71
N ASP A 332 -5.76 15.02 -7.73
CA ASP A 332 -6.68 14.59 -6.67
C ASP A 332 -6.07 13.59 -5.68
N GLY A 333 -4.87 13.07 -6.00
CA GLY A 333 -4.23 11.99 -5.25
C GLY A 333 -4.88 10.62 -5.42
N ALA A 334 -5.91 10.49 -6.27
CA ALA A 334 -6.51 9.22 -6.61
C ALA A 334 -5.59 8.43 -7.55
N SER A 335 -5.79 7.10 -7.59
CA SER A 335 -5.09 6.24 -8.54
C SER A 335 -5.86 6.13 -9.85
N HIS A 336 -5.25 6.63 -10.92
CA HIS A 336 -5.79 6.59 -12.28
C HIS A 336 -5.17 5.43 -13.04
N ARG A 337 -6.01 4.56 -13.62
CA ARG A 337 -5.58 3.30 -14.24
C ARG A 337 -5.25 3.51 -15.72
N ALA A 338 -4.02 3.24 -16.12
CA ALA A 338 -3.59 3.18 -17.52
C ALA A 338 -3.28 1.72 -17.92
N THR A 339 -3.87 1.24 -19.01
CA THR A 339 -3.57 -0.12 -19.52
C THR A 339 -2.23 -0.10 -20.23
N ILE A 340 -1.33 -1.01 -19.87
CA ILE A 340 0.00 -1.14 -20.48
C ILE A 340 -0.01 -2.26 -21.51
N ALA A 341 -0.43 -3.46 -21.13
CA ALA A 341 -0.46 -4.61 -22.00
C ALA A 341 -1.54 -5.62 -21.60
N SER A 342 -1.98 -6.42 -22.56
CA SER A 342 -2.72 -7.66 -22.34
C SER A 342 -1.89 -8.79 -22.93
N ILE A 343 -1.59 -9.81 -22.12
CA ILE A 343 -0.65 -10.88 -22.48
C ILE A 343 -1.36 -12.21 -22.26
N ASP A 344 -1.47 -13.01 -23.32
CA ASP A 344 -1.93 -14.39 -23.22
C ASP A 344 -0.73 -15.29 -22.90
N LEU A 345 -0.85 -16.06 -21.83
CA LEU A 345 0.17 -16.97 -21.31
C LEU A 345 -0.40 -18.38 -21.26
N ASP A 346 0.44 -19.35 -21.63
CA ASP A 346 0.15 -20.76 -21.46
C ASP A 346 0.44 -21.16 -20.00
N ALA A 347 -0.51 -21.85 -19.37
CA ALA A 347 -0.43 -22.20 -17.95
C ALA A 347 -0.56 -23.71 -17.75
N GLU A 348 0.35 -24.29 -16.96
CA GLU A 348 0.18 -25.63 -16.44
C GLU A 348 -0.56 -25.56 -15.09
N LEU A 349 -1.78 -26.10 -15.06
CA LEU A 349 -2.63 -26.09 -13.87
C LEU A 349 -2.43 -27.34 -13.02
N ASP A 350 -2.18 -27.13 -11.72
CA ASP A 350 -2.21 -28.18 -10.71
C ASP A 350 -2.90 -27.69 -9.43
N TYR A 351 -3.17 -28.63 -8.53
CA TYR A 351 -3.75 -28.33 -7.23
C TYR A 351 -2.71 -28.56 -6.14
N ILE A 352 -2.69 -27.70 -5.13
CA ILE A 352 -1.80 -27.84 -3.98
C ILE A 352 -2.57 -27.68 -2.67
N THR A 353 -2.25 -28.54 -1.70
CA THR A 353 -2.85 -28.50 -0.37
C THR A 353 -1.85 -28.90 0.70
N ALA A 354 -2.00 -28.34 1.90
CA ALA A 354 -1.22 -28.68 3.08
C ALA A 354 -2.17 -28.98 4.26
N PRO A 355 -2.77 -30.19 4.32
CA PRO A 355 -3.87 -30.52 5.23
C PRO A 355 -3.55 -30.41 6.72
N VAL A 356 -2.26 -30.40 7.08
CA VAL A 356 -1.77 -30.10 8.44
C VAL A 356 -2.00 -28.66 8.86
N ARG A 357 -2.13 -27.73 7.91
CA ARG A 357 -2.40 -26.30 8.16
C ARG A 357 -3.85 -25.93 7.88
N SER A 358 -4.36 -26.35 6.74
CA SER A 358 -5.76 -26.21 6.34
C SER A 358 -6.11 -27.30 5.31
N THR A 359 -7.34 -27.78 5.35
CA THR A 359 -7.89 -28.71 4.34
C THR A 359 -8.22 -28.04 3.01
N ASP A 360 -8.04 -26.73 2.91
CA ASP A 360 -8.31 -25.98 1.68
C ASP A 360 -7.36 -26.41 0.55
N VAL A 361 -7.89 -26.47 -0.67
CA VAL A 361 -7.14 -26.81 -1.87
C VAL A 361 -7.03 -25.58 -2.75
N HIS A 362 -5.79 -25.22 -3.10
CA HIS A 362 -5.50 -24.08 -3.94
C HIS A 362 -5.28 -24.56 -5.37
N LEU A 363 -5.94 -23.91 -6.34
CA LEU A 363 -5.55 -24.02 -7.74
C LEU A 363 -4.29 -23.20 -7.95
N ARG A 364 -3.30 -23.80 -8.60
CA ARG A 364 -2.02 -23.18 -8.92
C ARG A 364 -1.74 -23.29 -10.41
N ALA A 365 -1.18 -22.23 -10.97
CA ALA A 365 -0.69 -22.20 -12.34
C ALA A 365 0.82 -22.04 -12.32
N THR A 366 1.53 -22.92 -13.01
CA THR A 366 2.94 -22.71 -13.36
C THR A 366 2.98 -22.08 -14.75
N VAL A 367 3.57 -20.89 -14.85
CA VAL A 367 3.51 -20.08 -16.08
C VAL A 367 4.90 -19.58 -16.40
N VAL A 368 5.27 -19.61 -17.68
CA VAL A 368 6.50 -18.97 -18.19
C VAL A 368 6.12 -17.62 -18.80
N ASN A 369 6.83 -16.56 -18.46
CA ASN A 369 6.63 -15.27 -19.12
C ASN A 369 7.14 -15.34 -20.57
N SER A 370 6.24 -15.63 -21.51
CA SER A 370 6.52 -15.67 -22.94
C SER A 370 6.55 -14.29 -23.59
N SER A 371 6.26 -13.22 -22.84
CA SER A 371 6.26 -11.85 -23.36
C SER A 371 7.66 -11.25 -23.43
N THR A 372 7.80 -10.14 -24.15
CA THR A 372 9.04 -9.35 -24.18
C THR A 372 9.17 -8.38 -23.00
N HIS A 373 8.20 -8.38 -22.07
CA HIS A 373 8.13 -7.44 -20.97
C HIS A 373 8.72 -8.03 -19.70
N THR A 374 9.59 -7.28 -19.02
CA THR A 374 9.90 -7.53 -17.61
C THR A 374 8.78 -6.92 -16.78
N LEU A 375 7.94 -7.77 -16.20
CA LEU A 375 6.79 -7.35 -15.41
C LEU A 375 7.28 -6.95 -14.01
N PRO A 376 7.12 -5.69 -13.57
CA PRO A 376 7.52 -5.29 -12.23
C PRO A 376 6.64 -5.96 -11.15
N ALA A 377 7.18 -6.11 -9.94
CA ALA A 377 6.39 -6.61 -8.83
C ALA A 377 5.13 -5.74 -8.59
N GLY A 378 4.00 -6.39 -8.30
CA GLY A 378 2.72 -5.70 -8.14
C GLY A 378 1.62 -6.60 -7.62
N LYS A 379 0.46 -6.01 -7.33
CA LYS A 379 -0.72 -6.78 -6.89
C LYS A 379 -1.48 -7.29 -8.11
N ALA A 380 -1.96 -8.53 -8.02
CA ALA A 380 -2.81 -9.16 -9.02
C ALA A 380 -4.19 -9.43 -8.44
N ALA A 381 -5.24 -8.99 -9.10
CA ALA A 381 -6.58 -9.51 -8.91
C ALA A 381 -6.73 -10.79 -9.74
N VAL A 382 -7.24 -11.86 -9.14
CA VAL A 382 -7.38 -13.16 -9.80
C VAL A 382 -8.84 -13.40 -10.11
N PHE A 383 -9.11 -13.80 -11.35
CA PHE A 383 -10.43 -14.08 -11.87
C PHE A 383 -10.48 -15.47 -12.50
N HIS A 384 -11.55 -16.22 -12.23
CA HIS A 384 -11.93 -17.39 -13.01
C HIS A 384 -13.09 -16.96 -13.92
N GLU A 385 -12.86 -16.99 -15.23
CA GLU A 385 -13.77 -16.39 -16.22
C GLU A 385 -14.11 -14.93 -15.88
N ALA A 386 -15.33 -14.65 -15.42
CA ALA A 386 -15.79 -13.33 -15.01
C ALA A 386 -15.77 -13.12 -13.48
N ASP A 387 -15.58 -14.18 -12.70
CA ASP A 387 -15.73 -14.16 -11.25
C ASP A 387 -14.42 -13.84 -10.54
N PHE A 388 -14.45 -12.89 -9.60
CA PHE A 388 -13.30 -12.56 -8.75
C PHE A 388 -13.11 -13.62 -7.67
N VAL A 389 -11.95 -14.28 -7.66
CA VAL A 389 -11.64 -15.40 -6.75
C VAL A 389 -10.59 -15.05 -5.70
N GLY A 390 -9.86 -13.96 -5.87
CA GLY A 390 -8.93 -13.49 -4.84
C GLY A 390 -7.88 -12.50 -5.34
N SER A 391 -6.85 -12.30 -4.52
CA SER A 391 -5.71 -11.44 -4.85
C SER A 391 -4.40 -12.16 -4.60
N ALA A 392 -3.45 -11.99 -5.50
CA ALA A 392 -2.09 -12.49 -5.37
C ALA A 392 -1.07 -11.35 -5.44
N ALA A 393 0.16 -11.61 -5.02
CA ALA A 393 1.30 -10.72 -5.26
C ALA A 393 2.14 -11.33 -6.38
N LEU A 394 2.35 -10.57 -7.45
CA LEU A 394 3.27 -10.93 -8.51
C LEU A 394 4.67 -10.44 -8.13
N PRO A 395 5.69 -11.31 -8.16
CA PRO A 395 7.09 -10.88 -8.05
C PRO A 395 7.49 -10.09 -9.31
N ILE A 396 8.74 -9.61 -9.32
CA ILE A 396 9.33 -9.24 -10.61
C ILE A 396 9.42 -10.50 -11.47
N TRP A 397 9.00 -10.40 -12.73
CA TRP A 397 8.91 -11.55 -13.62
C TRP A 397 9.56 -11.23 -14.96
N ALA A 398 10.77 -11.75 -15.15
CA ALA A 398 11.56 -11.50 -16.36
C ALA A 398 11.07 -12.36 -17.54
N PRO A 399 11.32 -11.94 -18.79
CA PRO A 399 11.07 -12.78 -19.96
C PRO A 399 11.78 -14.14 -19.86
N GLY A 400 11.04 -15.23 -20.08
CA GLY A 400 11.52 -16.61 -20.04
C GLY A 400 11.62 -17.23 -18.65
N GLU A 401 11.39 -16.47 -17.57
CA GLU A 401 11.33 -16.99 -16.20
C GLU A 401 9.98 -17.66 -15.94
N ASP A 402 9.97 -18.74 -15.15
CA ASP A 402 8.77 -19.41 -14.68
C ASP A 402 8.34 -18.92 -13.29
N VAL A 403 7.04 -18.75 -13.10
CA VAL A 403 6.46 -18.34 -11.81
C VAL A 403 5.24 -19.21 -11.51
N GLU A 404 5.15 -19.62 -10.24
CA GLU A 404 3.95 -20.26 -9.70
C GLU A 404 2.97 -19.19 -9.17
N LEU A 405 1.75 -19.20 -9.70
CA LEU A 405 0.66 -18.31 -9.30
C LEU A 405 -0.43 -19.09 -8.58
N ALA A 406 -0.76 -18.67 -7.36
CA ALA A 406 -1.94 -19.16 -6.66
C ALA A 406 -3.18 -18.49 -7.27
N LEU A 407 -4.07 -19.29 -7.86
CA LEU A 407 -5.27 -18.82 -8.53
C LEU A 407 -6.52 -18.84 -7.63
N GLY A 408 -6.36 -19.13 -6.35
CA GLY A 408 -7.45 -19.17 -5.37
C GLY A 408 -7.85 -20.58 -4.98
N LEU A 409 -8.94 -20.68 -4.20
CA LEU A 409 -9.45 -21.95 -3.69
C LEU A 409 -10.37 -22.63 -4.69
N ASP A 410 -10.36 -23.97 -4.70
CA ASP A 410 -11.29 -24.78 -5.51
C ASP A 410 -11.89 -25.91 -4.66
N ASP A 411 -13.09 -25.67 -4.13
CA ASP A 411 -13.81 -26.58 -3.25
C ASP A 411 -14.28 -27.88 -3.94
N ARG A 412 -14.11 -27.98 -5.27
CA ARG A 412 -14.41 -29.21 -6.02
C ARG A 412 -13.38 -30.32 -5.75
N ILE A 413 -12.19 -29.98 -5.27
CA ILE A 413 -11.27 -30.98 -4.73
C ILE A 413 -11.44 -30.98 -3.21
N ARG A 414 -12.06 -32.03 -2.68
CA ARG A 414 -12.32 -32.12 -1.24
C ARG A 414 -11.20 -32.89 -0.56
N VAL A 415 -10.65 -32.31 0.50
CA VAL A 415 -9.62 -32.95 1.32
C VAL A 415 -10.08 -33.03 2.76
N GLU A 416 -9.95 -34.22 3.35
CA GLU A 416 -10.19 -34.45 4.78
C GLU A 416 -8.96 -35.08 5.40
N ARG A 417 -8.54 -34.60 6.57
CA ARG A 417 -7.45 -35.20 7.35
C ARG A 417 -7.96 -35.65 8.71
N LYS A 418 -7.75 -36.92 9.06
CA LYS A 418 -8.21 -37.51 10.32
C LYS A 418 -7.08 -38.25 11.02
N LEU A 419 -6.98 -38.07 12.34
CA LEU A 419 -6.10 -38.89 13.19
C LEU A 419 -6.78 -40.26 13.40
N VAL A 420 -6.18 -41.32 12.84
CA VAL A 420 -6.77 -42.68 12.86
C VAL A 420 -6.14 -43.60 13.90
N ARG A 421 -4.89 -43.33 14.33
CA ARG A 421 -4.22 -44.09 15.38
C ARG A 421 -3.42 -43.17 16.29
N ARG A 422 -3.54 -43.39 17.61
CA ARG A 422 -2.73 -42.75 18.63
C ARG A 422 -2.38 -43.75 19.73
N ASN A 423 -1.11 -44.12 19.83
CA ASN A 423 -0.61 -44.96 20.90
C ASN A 423 0.50 -44.24 21.67
N ALA A 424 0.41 -44.25 22.99
CA ALA A 424 1.47 -43.75 23.86
C ALA A 424 1.77 -44.79 24.95
N THR A 425 3.01 -45.29 24.99
CA THR A 425 3.42 -46.20 26.05
C THR A 425 4.04 -45.42 27.20
N LYS A 426 3.60 -45.70 28.43
CA LYS A 426 4.31 -45.27 29.63
C LYS A 426 5.60 -46.10 29.75
N ALA A 427 6.71 -45.47 30.13
CA ALA A 427 8.00 -46.15 30.26
C ALA A 427 7.96 -47.18 31.40
N THR A 428 7.58 -48.41 31.10
CA THR A 428 7.62 -49.55 32.00
C THR A 428 8.54 -50.58 31.38
N LEU A 429 9.74 -50.72 31.96
CA LEU A 429 10.84 -51.64 31.63
C LEU A 429 11.88 -51.21 30.57
N GLY A 430 11.66 -50.13 29.79
CA GLY A 430 12.68 -49.50 28.94
C GLY A 430 12.79 -48.00 29.24
N SER A 431 13.98 -47.42 29.19
CA SER A 431 14.28 -46.01 29.51
C SER A 431 13.67 -44.98 28.53
N THR A 432 12.80 -45.39 27.62
CA THR A 432 12.30 -44.60 26.49
C THR A 432 10.78 -44.50 26.51
N ARG A 433 10.24 -43.29 26.32
CA ARG A 433 8.81 -43.05 26.09
C ARG A 433 8.56 -43.08 24.59
N ARG A 434 7.54 -43.82 24.15
CA ARG A 434 7.17 -43.95 22.74
C ARG A 434 5.80 -43.36 22.48
N ARG A 435 5.71 -42.56 21.42
CA ARG A 435 4.46 -42.04 20.87
C ARG A 435 4.36 -42.44 19.40
N GLU A 436 3.25 -43.05 19.02
CA GLU A 436 2.92 -43.39 17.64
C GLU A 436 1.65 -42.65 17.26
N VAL A 437 1.68 -42.02 16.09
CA VAL A 437 0.52 -41.40 15.48
C VAL A 437 0.42 -41.82 14.02
N GLU A 438 -0.82 -41.89 13.54
CA GLU A 438 -1.12 -42.17 12.14
C GLU A 438 -2.29 -41.30 11.70
N TYR A 439 -2.08 -40.57 10.62
CA TYR A 439 -3.07 -39.72 9.99
C TYR A 439 -3.51 -40.35 8.67
N GLU A 440 -4.80 -40.26 8.38
CA GLU A 440 -5.40 -40.61 7.09
C GLU A 440 -5.90 -39.33 6.44
N THR A 441 -5.41 -39.05 5.24
CA THR A 441 -5.84 -37.92 4.41
C THR A 441 -6.60 -38.46 3.20
N ARG A 442 -7.88 -38.14 3.11
CA ARG A 442 -8.74 -38.48 1.96
C ARG A 442 -8.78 -37.30 1.00
N ILE A 443 -8.56 -37.57 -0.28
CA ILE A 443 -8.66 -36.60 -1.37
C ILE A 443 -9.69 -37.10 -2.38
N GLU A 444 -10.70 -36.28 -2.68
CA GLU A 444 -11.76 -36.58 -3.63
C GLU A 444 -11.79 -35.53 -4.74
N ASN A 445 -11.80 -35.98 -6.00
CA ASN A 445 -11.93 -35.09 -7.15
C ASN A 445 -13.39 -35.02 -7.63
N HIS A 446 -14.10 -33.93 -7.32
CA HIS A 446 -15.46 -33.67 -7.82
C HIS A 446 -15.47 -32.81 -9.10
N THR A 447 -14.32 -32.54 -9.71
CA THR A 447 -14.27 -31.86 -11.01
C THR A 447 -14.63 -32.82 -12.15
N SER A 448 -14.99 -32.28 -13.31
CA SER A 448 -15.29 -33.05 -14.52
C SER A 448 -14.04 -33.54 -15.27
N ARG A 449 -12.83 -33.18 -14.80
CA ARG A 449 -11.55 -33.46 -15.46
C ARG A 449 -10.58 -34.20 -14.54
N LYS A 450 -9.52 -34.74 -15.12
CA LYS A 450 -8.38 -35.25 -14.34
C LYS A 450 -7.72 -34.10 -13.59
N ALA A 451 -7.43 -34.29 -12.31
CA ALA A 451 -6.76 -33.32 -11.45
C ALA A 451 -5.42 -33.87 -10.97
N ARG A 452 -4.35 -33.08 -11.13
CA ARG A 452 -3.04 -33.35 -10.52
C ARG A 452 -3.00 -32.62 -9.18
N VAL A 453 -2.91 -33.35 -8.08
CA VAL A 453 -2.95 -32.81 -6.72
C VAL A 453 -1.62 -33.08 -6.02
N THR A 454 -0.93 -31.99 -5.66
CA THR A 454 0.25 -31.98 -4.80
C THR A 454 -0.19 -31.85 -3.34
N VAL A 455 0.02 -32.90 -2.55
CA VAL A 455 -0.30 -32.91 -1.12
C VAL A 455 1.00 -32.77 -0.33
N LEU A 456 1.05 -31.74 0.52
CA LEU A 456 2.15 -31.50 1.45
C LEU A 456 1.75 -31.90 2.87
N ASP A 457 2.56 -32.74 3.50
CA ASP A 457 2.48 -33.02 4.94
C ASP A 457 3.88 -32.92 5.58
N GLN A 458 3.98 -33.20 6.86
CA GLN A 458 5.21 -33.04 7.62
C GLN A 458 5.43 -34.19 8.60
N LEU A 459 6.67 -34.66 8.66
CA LEU A 459 7.22 -35.49 9.72
C LEU A 459 7.97 -34.60 10.71
N PRO A 460 7.84 -34.83 12.02
CA PRO A 460 8.66 -34.13 13.00
C PRO A 460 10.15 -34.41 12.75
N VAL A 461 10.97 -33.38 12.83
CA VAL A 461 12.43 -33.53 12.76
C VAL A 461 13.01 -33.26 14.14
N SER A 462 13.86 -34.17 14.61
CA SER A 462 14.55 -33.98 15.88
C SER A 462 15.70 -32.98 15.73
N ARG A 463 15.83 -32.08 16.72
CA ARG A 463 17.02 -31.24 16.93
C ARG A 463 17.87 -31.71 18.10
N ASP A 464 17.47 -32.80 18.75
CA ASP A 464 18.10 -33.35 19.94
C ASP A 464 18.41 -34.83 19.75
N HIS A 465 19.65 -35.24 20.05
CA HIS A 465 20.10 -36.62 20.02
C HIS A 465 19.29 -37.58 20.91
N GLU A 466 18.60 -37.11 21.97
CA GLU A 466 17.75 -37.94 22.83
C GLU A 466 16.32 -38.15 22.30
N ILE A 467 15.99 -37.54 21.15
CA ILE A 467 14.71 -37.68 20.46
C ILE A 467 14.95 -38.35 19.11
N THR A 468 14.38 -39.54 18.92
CA THR A 468 14.46 -40.28 17.65
C THR A 468 13.09 -40.33 16.99
N VAL A 469 13.00 -39.83 15.75
CA VAL A 469 11.79 -39.92 14.93
C VAL A 469 11.98 -41.01 13.88
N LYS A 470 10.99 -41.90 13.72
CA LYS A 470 11.00 -42.97 12.72
C LYS A 470 9.67 -42.97 11.95
N PRO A 471 9.67 -42.87 10.60
CA PRO A 471 8.46 -43.11 9.84
C PRO A 471 8.01 -44.57 10.03
N ILE A 472 6.71 -44.78 10.20
CA ILE A 472 6.07 -46.11 10.32
C ILE A 472 5.36 -46.46 9.01
N THR A 473 4.54 -45.54 8.50
CA THR A 473 3.69 -45.74 7.32
C THR A 473 3.79 -44.50 6.44
N ALA A 474 3.93 -44.68 5.12
CA ALA A 474 3.80 -43.63 4.13
C ALA A 474 3.25 -44.27 2.86
N GLU A 475 1.93 -44.36 2.76
CA GLU A 475 1.22 -45.02 1.65
C GLU A 475 0.23 -44.05 1.00
N PRO A 476 0.27 -43.82 -0.33
CA PRO A 476 1.27 -44.32 -1.28
C PRO A 476 2.68 -43.78 -0.97
N GLU A 477 3.71 -44.34 -1.63
CA GLU A 477 5.09 -43.88 -1.47
C GLU A 477 5.18 -42.38 -1.86
N PRO A 478 5.77 -41.52 -1.00
CA PRO A 478 5.88 -40.10 -1.28
C PRO A 478 6.84 -39.85 -2.45
N ALA A 479 6.52 -38.84 -3.26
CA ALA A 479 7.38 -38.43 -4.38
C ALA A 479 8.69 -37.80 -3.90
N GLU A 480 8.65 -37.12 -2.74
CA GLU A 480 9.82 -36.47 -2.13
C GLU A 480 9.66 -36.40 -0.61
N THR A 481 10.77 -36.47 0.12
CA THR A 481 10.85 -36.14 1.54
C THR A 481 12.12 -35.33 1.79
N THR A 482 11.97 -34.11 2.31
CA THR A 482 13.10 -33.21 2.58
C THR A 482 13.75 -33.48 3.94
N GLU A 483 14.98 -33.02 4.15
CA GLU A 483 15.67 -33.11 5.46
C GLU A 483 14.93 -32.34 6.57
N LEU A 484 14.11 -31.35 6.20
CA LEU A 484 13.25 -30.59 7.10
C LEU A 484 11.94 -31.31 7.42
N GLY A 485 11.77 -32.55 6.96
CA GLY A 485 10.64 -33.40 7.26
C GLY A 485 9.39 -33.09 6.43
N VAL A 486 9.48 -32.25 5.40
CA VAL A 486 8.34 -32.03 4.49
C VAL A 486 8.19 -33.23 3.57
N VAL A 487 7.00 -33.81 3.51
CA VAL A 487 6.67 -34.96 2.67
C VAL A 487 5.70 -34.54 1.58
N THR A 488 6.01 -34.89 0.34
CA THR A 488 5.26 -34.45 -0.85
C THR A 488 4.73 -35.65 -1.61
N TRP A 489 3.42 -35.66 -1.87
CA TRP A 489 2.79 -36.60 -2.81
C TRP A 489 2.32 -35.85 -4.04
N LYS A 490 2.57 -36.40 -5.24
CA LYS A 490 2.02 -35.91 -6.50
C LYS A 490 1.04 -36.96 -7.02
N LEU A 491 -0.25 -36.67 -6.88
CA LEU A 491 -1.32 -37.62 -7.16
C LEU A 491 -2.08 -37.22 -8.42
N ASP A 492 -2.40 -38.20 -9.25
CA ASP A 492 -3.24 -38.04 -10.42
C ASP A 492 -4.61 -38.65 -10.13
N LEU A 493 -5.66 -37.82 -10.03
CA LEU A 493 -7.03 -38.25 -9.75
C LEU A 493 -7.92 -38.04 -10.98
N ALA A 494 -8.53 -39.10 -11.49
CA ALA A 494 -9.58 -39.01 -12.49
C ALA A 494 -10.83 -38.31 -11.92
N ALA A 495 -11.75 -37.89 -12.79
CA ALA A 495 -13.02 -37.30 -12.37
C ALA A 495 -13.83 -38.28 -11.49
N GLY A 496 -14.27 -37.84 -10.32
CA GLY A 496 -14.98 -38.66 -9.33
C GLY A 496 -14.10 -39.65 -8.54
N GLN A 497 -12.78 -39.65 -8.75
CA GLN A 497 -11.87 -40.57 -8.05
C GLN A 497 -11.58 -40.09 -6.62
N GLU A 498 -11.47 -41.06 -5.70
CA GLU A 498 -10.98 -40.88 -4.34
C GLU A 498 -9.61 -41.55 -4.17
N LEU A 499 -8.71 -40.92 -3.40
CA LEU A 499 -7.42 -41.48 -3.00
C LEU A 499 -7.15 -41.22 -1.51
N LEU A 500 -6.57 -42.20 -0.83
CA LEU A 500 -6.23 -42.15 0.59
C LEU A 500 -4.71 -42.15 0.78
N ILE A 501 -4.20 -41.16 1.52
CA ILE A 501 -2.82 -41.10 2.01
C ILE A 501 -2.80 -41.48 3.49
N LYS A 502 -1.97 -42.44 3.87
CA LYS A 502 -1.68 -42.80 5.26
C LYS A 502 -0.26 -42.40 5.61
N LEU A 503 -0.13 -41.51 6.59
CA LEU A 503 1.16 -41.08 7.13
C LEU A 503 1.22 -41.40 8.62
N GLY A 504 2.09 -42.32 8.99
CA GLY A 504 2.33 -42.75 10.36
C GLY A 504 3.79 -42.58 10.77
N PHE A 505 4.03 -42.11 11.99
CA PHE A 505 5.37 -41.96 12.53
C PHE A 505 5.44 -42.22 14.03
N ARG A 506 6.64 -42.58 14.48
CA ARG A 506 7.01 -42.88 15.86
C ARG A 506 8.00 -41.86 16.37
N VAL A 507 7.76 -41.35 17.56
CA VAL A 507 8.72 -40.55 18.32
C VAL A 507 9.09 -41.29 19.59
N ASP A 508 10.37 -41.60 19.72
CA ASP A 508 11.00 -42.22 20.88
C ASP A 508 11.79 -41.13 21.64
N THR A 509 11.50 -40.90 22.93
CA THR A 509 12.16 -39.88 23.76
C THR A 509 12.77 -40.49 25.03
N GLY A 510 13.89 -39.93 25.53
CA GLY A 510 14.45 -40.27 26.84
C GLY A 510 13.49 -40.02 28.01
N LYS A 511 13.69 -40.72 29.14
CA LYS A 511 12.82 -40.63 30.34
C LYS A 511 12.79 -39.22 30.98
N SER A 512 13.90 -38.49 30.87
CA SER A 512 14.14 -37.14 31.40
C SER A 512 13.76 -36.01 30.43
N VAL A 513 13.50 -36.31 29.16
CA VAL A 513 13.19 -35.30 28.13
C VAL A 513 11.72 -34.94 28.19
N GLU A 514 11.44 -33.65 28.37
CA GLU A 514 10.10 -33.09 28.21
C GLU A 514 9.93 -32.60 26.76
N LEU A 515 9.02 -33.22 26.03
CA LEU A 515 8.80 -32.92 24.61
C LEU A 515 8.01 -31.61 24.47
N THR A 516 8.65 -30.59 23.92
CA THR A 516 8.00 -29.33 23.54
C THR A 516 7.72 -29.30 22.03
N GLY A 517 6.68 -28.58 21.60
CA GLY A 517 6.33 -28.45 20.17
C GLY A 517 5.56 -29.60 19.53
N TRP A 518 5.18 -30.63 20.30
CA TRP A 518 4.23 -31.64 19.85
C TRP A 518 2.86 -31.00 19.60
N ARG A 519 2.42 -30.99 18.34
CA ARG A 519 1.08 -30.54 17.92
C ARG A 519 0.23 -31.80 17.70
N ASP A 520 -0.92 -31.87 18.36
CA ASP A 520 -1.89 -32.96 18.15
C ASP A 520 -2.60 -32.81 16.80
#